data_AF-A0A3P1YBG0-F1
#
_entry.id   AF-A0A3P1YBG0-F1
#
_cell.length_a   1.000
_cell.length_b   1.000
_cell.length_c   1.000
_cell.angle_alpha   90.00
_cell.angle_beta   90.00
_cell.angle_gamma   90.00
#
_symmetry.space_group_name_H-M   'P 1'
#
loop_
_entity.id
_entity.type
_entity.pdbx_description
1 polymer ?
#
loop_
_entity_poly.entity_id
_entity_poly.type
_entity_poly.pdbx_seq_one_letter_code
_entity_poly.pdbx_strand_id
1 'polypeptide(L)'
;MTVFESEPSIGHTLLLLLVDTSLKSLEAENDGWVYEEKNTCGRIKIPHEKTHIDVPMYAIPKEQFQTKQTAADSAHIIKSADSMFESLSANMDMREAYLVEPDKVNLALRQGARRWSISDPKIVEDWFNDSCQRIGGHLRSICRFMKAWRDAQWEVGGPSSISLMAAVVNILDREAHNGSDLTGTMKLVARLLPNEFCRGLESPDDTDEEIFFPAECDHKVHQRTIVETMRNLEGILLDAESSSSREEALRKINNAFGKRVTNASLITSIAAAPAFQISPSKEQAPVKINTTMVSG
;
A
#
# COMPACT_ATOMS: atom_id res chain seq x y z
N MET A 1 15.65 -4.50 42.22
CA MET A 1 14.24 -4.75 41.87
C MET A 1 14.03 -4.05 40.53
N THR A 2 14.19 -4.80 39.45
CA THR A 2 14.17 -4.30 38.07
C THR A 2 12.73 -4.07 37.65
N VAL A 3 12.29 -2.81 37.67
CA VAL A 3 10.98 -2.38 37.17
C VAL A 3 11.11 -2.18 35.67
N PHE A 4 11.11 -3.28 34.92
CA PHE A 4 10.62 -3.23 33.54
C PHE A 4 9.12 -3.48 33.64
N GLU A 5 8.35 -2.41 33.80
CA GLU A 5 6.91 -2.47 33.65
C GLU A 5 6.63 -2.66 32.15
N SER A 6 6.31 -3.90 31.76
CA SER A 6 5.90 -4.23 30.39
C SER A 6 4.55 -3.60 30.00
N GLU A 7 3.82 -3.04 30.97
CA GLU A 7 2.57 -2.33 30.77
C GLU A 7 2.68 -0.89 31.31
N PRO A 8 2.06 0.10 30.65
CA PRO A 8 2.08 1.49 31.11
C PRO A 8 1.58 1.68 32.55
N SER A 9 2.33 2.45 33.35
CA SER A 9 2.03 2.73 34.76
C SER A 9 0.77 3.57 35.00
N ILE A 10 0.40 4.42 34.04
CA ILE A 10 -0.82 5.22 34.10
C ILE A 10 -2.01 4.36 33.68
N GLY A 11 -3.14 4.53 34.39
CA GLY A 11 -4.36 3.78 34.13
C GLY A 11 -4.87 3.92 32.69
N HIS A 12 -4.76 2.84 31.92
CA HIS A 12 -5.32 2.63 30.57
C HIS A 12 -6.70 3.27 30.38
N THR A 13 -7.65 2.96 31.28
CA THR A 13 -9.02 3.44 31.21
C THR A 13 -9.12 4.96 31.37
N LEU A 14 -8.30 5.54 32.26
CA LEU A 14 -8.29 6.99 32.46
C LEU A 14 -7.84 7.73 31.20
N LEU A 15 -6.77 7.23 30.55
CA LEU A 15 -6.27 7.83 29.31
C LEU A 15 -7.30 7.76 28.18
N LEU A 16 -7.96 6.61 28.01
CA LEU A 16 -9.03 6.47 27.01
C LEU A 16 -10.22 7.38 27.30
N LEU A 17 -10.64 7.51 28.56
CA LEU A 17 -11.71 8.43 28.95
C LEU A 17 -11.37 9.88 28.64
N LEU A 18 -10.11 10.30 28.82
CA LEU A 18 -9.65 11.65 28.47
C LEU A 18 -9.70 11.88 26.96
N VAL A 19 -9.25 10.91 26.16
CA VAL A 19 -9.36 10.96 24.68
C VAL A 19 -10.81 11.05 24.25
N ASP A 20 -11.69 10.23 24.82
CA ASP A 20 -13.11 10.23 24.49
C ASP A 20 -13.80 11.53 24.89
N THR A 21 -13.44 12.08 26.05
CA THR A 21 -13.97 13.37 26.50
C THR A 21 -13.58 14.48 25.53
N SER A 22 -12.34 14.49 25.05
CA SER A 22 -11.86 15.45 24.04
C SER A 22 -12.64 15.33 22.72
N LEU A 23 -12.85 14.10 22.22
CA LEU A 23 -13.59 13.92 20.97
C LEU A 23 -15.09 14.20 21.11
N LYS A 24 -15.69 13.86 22.26
CA LYS A 24 -17.11 14.13 22.55
C LYS A 24 -17.37 15.61 22.81
N SER A 25 -16.42 16.36 23.36
CA SER A 25 -16.57 17.82 23.47
C SER A 25 -16.57 18.47 22.08
N LEU A 26 -15.72 18.01 21.16
CA LEU A 26 -15.76 18.47 19.77
C LEU A 26 -17.08 18.12 19.07
N GLU A 27 -17.62 16.91 19.27
CA GLU A 27 -18.96 16.54 18.79
C GLU A 27 -20.05 17.48 19.33
N ALA A 28 -20.00 17.80 20.63
CA ALA A 28 -20.99 18.68 21.26
C ALA A 28 -20.91 20.15 20.82
N GLU A 29 -19.73 20.61 20.41
CA GLU A 29 -19.47 21.99 19.99
C GLU A 29 -19.68 22.22 18.49
N ASN A 30 -19.73 21.15 17.68
CA ASN A 30 -19.76 21.26 16.22
C ASN A 30 -20.95 20.50 15.61
N ASP A 31 -21.91 21.25 15.09
CA ASP A 31 -23.10 20.68 14.45
C ASP A 31 -22.74 19.71 13.32
N GLY A 32 -23.32 18.51 13.37
CA GLY A 32 -23.14 17.46 12.38
C GLY A 32 -21.83 16.66 12.50
N TRP A 33 -20.99 16.96 13.50
CA TRP A 33 -19.88 16.07 13.86
C TRP A 33 -20.43 14.88 14.66
N VAL A 34 -19.82 13.71 14.52
CA VAL A 34 -20.30 12.48 15.17
C VAL A 34 -19.13 11.66 15.70
N TYR A 35 -19.16 11.36 17.00
CA TYR A 35 -18.22 10.46 17.65
C TYR A 35 -18.60 9.00 17.39
N GLU A 36 -17.60 8.18 17.07
CA GLU A 36 -17.72 6.73 16.89
C GLU A 36 -16.59 6.05 17.67
N GLU A 37 -16.93 5.12 18.56
CA GLU A 37 -15.94 4.29 19.24
C GLU A 37 -15.58 3.08 18.38
N LYS A 38 -14.28 2.81 18.22
CA LYS A 38 -13.75 1.60 17.55
C LYS A 38 -12.88 0.82 18.52
N ASN A 39 -12.46 -0.40 18.16
CA ASN A 39 -11.60 -1.20 19.06
C ASN A 39 -10.23 -0.54 19.34
N THR A 40 -9.62 0.09 18.33
CA THR A 40 -8.23 0.60 18.39
C THR A 40 -8.13 2.12 18.47
N CYS A 41 -9.25 2.86 18.38
CA CYS A 41 -9.25 4.32 18.38
C CYS A 41 -10.61 4.90 18.77
N GLY A 42 -10.61 6.16 19.17
CA GLY A 42 -11.81 7.01 19.06
C GLY A 42 -11.83 7.66 17.68
N ARG A 43 -13.00 7.78 17.05
CA ARG A 43 -13.18 8.39 15.73
C ARG A 43 -14.11 9.58 15.83
N ILE A 44 -13.76 10.67 15.17
CA ILE A 44 -14.68 11.78 14.91
C ILE A 44 -14.99 11.81 13.40
N LYS A 45 -16.27 11.84 13.05
CA LYS A 45 -16.77 11.87 11.67
C LYS A 45 -17.32 13.25 11.37
N ILE A 46 -17.01 13.73 10.17
CA ILE A 46 -17.44 15.02 9.65
C ILE A 46 -18.11 14.75 8.29
N PRO A 47 -19.37 14.30 8.26
CA PRO A 47 -20.01 13.76 7.06
C PRO A 47 -20.12 14.79 5.92
N HIS A 48 -20.34 16.06 6.25
CA HIS A 48 -20.45 17.13 5.26
C HIS A 48 -19.12 17.37 4.52
N GLU A 49 -17.98 17.10 5.17
CA GLU A 49 -16.64 17.13 4.54
C GLU A 49 -16.23 15.79 3.93
N LYS A 50 -17.03 14.73 4.12
CA LYS A 50 -16.67 13.33 3.79
C LYS A 50 -15.36 12.90 4.44
N THR A 51 -15.12 13.38 5.66
CA THR A 51 -13.87 13.17 6.40
C THR A 51 -14.15 12.48 7.72
N HIS A 52 -13.18 11.72 8.21
CA HIS A 52 -13.12 11.29 9.60
C HIS A 52 -11.67 11.31 10.07
N ILE A 53 -11.47 11.45 11.38
CA ILE A 53 -10.16 11.38 12.02
C ILE A 53 -10.20 10.27 13.05
N ASP A 54 -9.28 9.32 12.92
CA ASP A 54 -9.03 8.27 13.90
C ASP A 54 -7.94 8.73 14.87
N VAL A 55 -8.20 8.62 16.17
CA VAL A 55 -7.25 8.93 17.24
C VAL A 55 -6.93 7.65 18.02
N PRO A 56 -5.95 6.85 17.55
CA PRO A 56 -5.35 5.79 18.36
C PRO A 56 -4.56 6.40 19.51
N MET A 57 -4.56 5.74 20.66
CA MET A 57 -3.82 6.18 21.84
C MET A 57 -2.66 5.23 22.10
N TYR A 58 -1.46 5.80 22.23
CA TYR A 58 -0.23 5.05 22.46
C TYR A 58 0.39 5.44 23.80
N ALA A 59 1.00 4.47 24.45
CA ALA A 59 1.93 4.67 25.55
C ALA A 59 3.35 4.33 25.09
N ILE A 60 4.29 5.24 25.37
CA ILE A 60 5.72 5.11 25.05
C ILE A 60 6.56 5.48 26.28
N PRO A 61 7.80 4.97 26.41
CA PRO A 61 8.67 5.31 27.52
C PRO A 61 8.99 6.81 27.56
N LYS A 62 8.78 7.43 28.73
CA LYS A 62 9.02 8.86 28.94
C LYS A 62 10.46 9.27 28.60
N GLU A 63 11.44 8.48 29.02
CA GLU A 63 12.86 8.77 28.80
C GLU A 63 13.20 8.80 27.31
N GLN A 64 12.71 7.82 26.54
CA GLN A 64 12.90 7.78 25.09
C GLN A 64 12.22 8.96 24.39
N PHE A 65 11.03 9.35 24.85
CA PHE A 65 10.36 10.56 24.36
C PHE A 65 11.17 11.84 24.64
N GLN A 66 11.72 12.01 25.84
CA GLN A 66 12.51 13.19 26.19
C GLN A 66 13.81 13.30 25.39
N THR A 67 14.49 12.17 25.17
CA THR A 67 15.66 12.10 24.29
C THR A 67 15.28 12.51 22.86
N LYS A 68 14.16 12.00 22.34
CA LYS A 68 13.62 12.39 21.02
C LYS A 68 13.33 13.88 20.92
N GLN A 69 12.62 14.44 21.88
CA GLN A 69 12.24 15.85 21.84
C GLN A 69 13.49 16.74 21.80
N THR A 70 14.49 16.42 22.63
CA THR A 70 15.77 17.16 22.68
C THR A 70 16.54 17.08 21.36
N ALA A 71 16.58 15.90 20.72
CA ALA A 71 17.21 15.71 19.41
C ALA A 71 16.44 16.43 18.29
N ALA A 72 15.11 16.39 18.30
CA ALA A 72 14.26 17.07 17.31
C ALA A 72 14.42 18.60 17.39
N ASP A 73 14.42 19.15 18.61
CA ASP A 73 14.62 20.58 18.84
C ASP A 73 16.02 21.02 18.38
N SER A 74 17.05 20.21 18.64
CA SER A 74 18.42 20.47 18.19
C SER A 74 18.56 20.42 16.66
N ALA A 75 17.94 19.44 16.02
CA ALA A 75 17.91 19.30 14.56
C ALA A 75 17.15 20.45 13.88
N HIS A 76 16.07 20.94 14.50
CA HIS A 76 15.31 22.08 14.00
C HIS A 76 16.13 23.39 14.06
N ILE A 77 16.93 23.56 15.12
CA ILE A 77 17.85 24.72 15.24
C ILE A 77 18.89 24.70 14.10
N ILE A 78 19.48 23.54 13.80
CA ILE A 78 20.47 23.41 12.70
C ILE A 78 19.82 23.69 11.34
N LYS A 79 18.61 23.17 11.07
CA LYS A 79 17.86 23.44 9.82
C LYS A 79 17.47 24.91 9.65
N SER A 80 17.27 25.65 10.74
CA SER A 80 16.96 27.08 10.69
C SER A 80 18.18 27.99 10.43
N ALA A 81 19.40 27.45 10.60
CA ALA A 81 20.64 28.20 10.41
C ALA A 81 21.22 28.09 8.98
N ASP A 82 20.95 26.99 8.26
CA ASP A 82 21.45 26.77 6.90
C ASP A 82 20.31 26.63 5.88
N SER A 83 19.85 27.76 5.36
CA SER A 83 19.23 27.77 4.04
C SER A 83 20.32 27.68 2.98
N MET A 84 20.57 26.48 2.44
CA MET A 84 21.02 26.17 1.07
C MET A 84 21.88 24.90 1.04
N PHE A 85 21.40 23.91 0.28
CA PHE A 85 22.18 22.91 -0.47
C PHE A 85 22.68 21.63 0.25
N GLU A 86 22.02 20.50 -0.12
CA GLU A 86 22.52 19.10 -0.19
C GLU A 86 23.10 18.43 1.08
N SER A 87 23.11 17.11 1.26
CA SER A 87 22.68 15.93 0.53
C SER A 87 22.72 14.75 1.53
N LEU A 88 22.20 13.60 1.11
CA LEU A 88 21.97 12.30 1.78
C LEU A 88 22.87 11.81 2.95
N SER A 89 24.01 12.40 3.28
CA SER A 89 24.95 11.87 4.29
C SER A 89 24.57 12.20 5.74
N ALA A 90 23.91 13.33 6.00
CA ALA A 90 23.48 13.72 7.36
C ALA A 90 22.24 12.97 7.88
N ASN A 91 21.63 12.10 7.05
CA ASN A 91 20.37 11.42 7.38
C ASN A 91 20.56 10.06 8.08
N MET A 92 21.74 9.43 8.03
CA MET A 92 21.97 8.15 8.71
C MET A 92 22.18 8.33 10.21
N ASP A 93 23.14 9.17 10.64
CA ASP A 93 23.44 9.39 12.05
C ASP A 93 22.28 10.06 12.82
N MET A 94 21.47 10.89 12.16
CA MET A 94 20.27 11.46 12.78
C MET A 94 19.09 10.48 12.84
N ARG A 95 19.04 9.40 12.05
CA ARG A 95 17.94 8.42 12.14
C ARG A 95 18.10 7.48 13.34
N GLU A 96 19.33 7.13 13.72
CA GLU A 96 19.59 6.25 14.87
C GLU A 96 19.30 6.93 16.22
N ALA A 97 19.48 8.25 16.32
CA ALA A 97 19.09 9.03 17.51
C ALA A 97 17.56 9.25 17.65
N TYR A 98 16.76 8.74 16.71
CA TYR A 98 15.33 9.06 16.52
C TYR A 98 14.36 7.90 16.81
N LEU A 99 14.84 6.76 17.32
CA LEU A 99 14.01 5.56 17.48
C LEU A 99 13.55 5.41 18.93
N VAL A 100 12.22 5.33 19.12
CA VAL A 100 11.66 4.69 20.32
C VAL A 100 11.76 3.21 19.98
N GLU A 101 12.17 2.41 20.94
CA GLU A 101 12.29 0.96 20.72
C GLU A 101 10.89 0.42 20.37
N PRO A 102 10.70 -0.21 19.20
CA PRO A 102 9.36 -0.54 18.71
C PRO A 102 8.57 -1.48 19.64
N ASP A 103 9.27 -2.36 20.36
CA ASP A 103 8.73 -3.26 21.38
C ASP A 103 8.16 -2.53 22.62
N LYS A 104 8.36 -1.21 22.71
CA LYS A 104 7.86 -0.35 23.79
C LYS A 104 6.76 0.62 23.34
N VAL A 105 6.31 0.55 22.08
CA VAL A 105 5.17 1.33 21.59
C VAL A 105 3.89 0.55 21.78
N ASN A 106 3.11 0.94 22.79
CA ASN A 106 1.91 0.21 23.20
C ASN A 106 0.64 0.93 22.76
N LEU A 107 -0.09 0.35 21.82
CA LEU A 107 -1.43 0.77 21.40
C LEU A 107 -2.48 0.35 22.44
N ALA A 108 -3.31 1.28 22.87
CA ALA A 108 -4.43 0.99 23.76
C ALA A 108 -5.60 0.34 23.01
N LEU A 109 -6.07 -0.79 23.53
CA LEU A 109 -7.24 -1.51 23.05
C LEU A 109 -8.45 -1.19 23.92
N ARG A 110 -9.62 -0.96 23.30
CA ARG A 110 -10.87 -0.65 24.01
C ARG A 110 -11.70 -1.88 24.34
N GLN A 111 -11.57 -2.95 23.55
CA GLN A 111 -12.32 -4.19 23.72
C GLN A 111 -11.38 -5.39 23.89
N GLY A 112 -11.91 -6.47 24.47
CA GLY A 112 -11.17 -7.71 24.70
C GLY A 112 -10.47 -7.79 26.05
N ALA A 113 -9.76 -8.89 26.29
CA ALA A 113 -9.06 -9.14 27.55
C ALA A 113 -7.73 -8.37 27.65
N ARG A 114 -7.08 -8.09 26.50
CA ARG A 114 -5.84 -7.32 26.41
C ARG A 114 -6.16 -5.81 26.45
N ARG A 115 -5.46 -5.06 27.29
CA ARG A 115 -5.59 -3.58 27.37
C ARG A 115 -4.62 -2.85 26.45
N TRP A 116 -3.47 -3.47 26.22
CA TRP A 116 -2.39 -2.93 25.40
C TRP A 116 -1.98 -3.96 24.35
N SER A 117 -1.57 -3.48 23.20
CA SER A 117 -0.91 -4.24 22.14
C SER A 117 0.37 -3.54 21.77
N ILE A 118 1.48 -4.27 21.70
CA ILE A 118 2.71 -3.73 21.10
C ILE A 118 2.41 -3.54 19.61
N SER A 119 2.53 -2.31 19.12
CA SER A 119 2.26 -1.95 17.72
C SER A 119 2.84 -0.56 17.45
N ASP A 120 4.01 -0.50 16.80
CA ASP A 120 4.60 0.76 16.39
C ASP A 120 4.17 1.08 14.94
N PRO A 121 3.30 2.10 14.71
CA PRO A 121 2.90 2.48 13.36
C PRO A 121 4.09 2.91 12.49
N LYS A 122 5.22 3.27 13.09
CA LYS A 122 6.43 3.66 12.39
C LYS A 122 7.09 2.52 11.63
N ILE A 123 6.93 1.26 12.08
CA ILE A 123 7.45 0.09 11.36
C ILE A 123 6.86 0.04 9.96
N VAL A 124 5.53 0.15 9.85
CA VAL A 124 4.82 0.14 8.57
C VAL A 124 5.16 1.38 7.73
N GLU A 125 5.31 2.55 8.35
CA GLU A 125 5.72 3.77 7.66
C GLU A 125 7.10 3.62 7.00
N ASP A 126 8.08 3.17 7.78
CA ASP A 126 9.46 3.02 7.34
C ASP A 126 9.57 1.91 6.28
N TRP A 127 8.94 0.75 6.51
CA TRP A 127 8.84 -0.33 5.51
C TRP A 127 8.30 0.18 4.16
N PHE A 128 7.21 0.96 4.17
CA PHE A 128 6.61 1.41 2.92
C PHE A 128 7.46 2.49 2.23
N ASN A 129 8.10 3.37 3.01
CA ASN A 129 9.02 4.37 2.48
C ASN A 129 10.25 3.72 1.85
N ASP A 130 10.83 2.72 2.50
CA ASP A 130 11.96 1.95 1.99
C ASP A 130 11.56 1.12 0.76
N SER A 131 10.35 0.55 0.75
CA SER A 131 9.79 -0.11 -0.43
C SER A 131 9.62 0.86 -1.60
N CYS A 132 9.22 2.11 -1.36
CA CYS A 132 9.17 3.14 -2.39
C CYS A 132 10.56 3.52 -2.93
N GLN A 133 11.59 3.50 -2.09
CA GLN A 133 12.97 3.75 -2.53
C GLN A 133 13.51 2.58 -3.36
N ARG A 134 13.23 1.34 -2.92
CA ARG A 134 13.67 0.10 -3.56
C ARG A 134 12.99 -0.17 -4.89
N ILE A 135 11.66 -0.12 -4.92
CA ILE A 135 10.85 -0.43 -6.12
C ILE A 135 10.82 0.79 -7.05
N GLY A 136 10.66 1.99 -6.50
CA GLY A 136 10.54 3.24 -7.24
C GLY A 136 9.24 4.01 -6.95
N GLY A 137 9.20 5.25 -7.43
CA GLY A 137 8.09 6.18 -7.16
C GLY A 137 6.73 5.72 -7.68
N HIS A 138 6.69 4.86 -8.70
CA HIS A 138 5.44 4.30 -9.25
C HIS A 138 4.69 3.41 -8.26
N LEU A 139 5.35 2.85 -7.23
CA LEU A 139 4.69 2.07 -6.18
C LEU A 139 3.53 2.84 -5.53
N ARG A 140 3.74 4.13 -5.22
CA ARG A 140 2.68 4.98 -4.64
C ARG A 140 1.49 5.14 -5.59
N SER A 141 1.73 5.24 -6.90
CA SER A 141 0.68 5.33 -7.92
C SER A 141 -0.12 4.04 -8.00
N ILE A 142 0.55 2.90 -8.12
CA ILE A 142 -0.09 1.57 -8.16
C ILE A 142 -0.93 1.33 -6.90
N CYS A 143 -0.39 1.60 -5.70
CA CYS A 143 -1.13 1.48 -4.45
C CYS A 143 -2.36 2.40 -4.41
N ARG A 144 -2.26 3.63 -4.91
CA ARG A 144 -3.43 4.54 -5.03
C ARG A 144 -4.47 3.99 -5.99
N PHE A 145 -4.07 3.42 -7.12
CA PHE A 145 -5.00 2.82 -8.08
C PHE A 145 -5.69 1.59 -7.50
N MET A 146 -4.96 0.73 -6.79
CA MET A 146 -5.55 -0.44 -6.13
C MET A 146 -6.54 -0.04 -5.01
N LYS A 147 -6.24 1.00 -4.25
CA LYS A 147 -7.19 1.56 -3.26
C LYS A 147 -8.42 2.17 -3.95
N ALA A 148 -8.23 2.89 -5.05
CA ALA A 148 -9.32 3.44 -5.84
C ALA A 148 -10.20 2.35 -6.47
N TRP A 149 -9.60 1.24 -6.92
CA TRP A 149 -10.33 0.05 -7.37
C TRP A 149 -11.19 -0.48 -6.23
N ARG A 150 -10.60 -0.72 -5.05
CA ARG A 150 -11.33 -1.19 -3.87
C ARG A 150 -12.51 -0.27 -3.55
N ASP A 151 -12.29 1.04 -3.48
CA ASP A 151 -13.36 2.01 -3.18
C ASP A 151 -14.47 2.06 -4.25
N ALA A 152 -14.20 1.62 -5.49
CA ALA A 152 -15.20 1.53 -6.55
C ALA A 152 -15.99 0.20 -6.50
N GLN A 153 -15.39 -0.87 -5.99
CA GLN A 153 -16.04 -2.18 -5.88
C GLN A 153 -16.86 -2.33 -4.57
N TRP A 154 -16.47 -1.60 -3.51
CA TRP A 154 -17.12 -1.68 -2.20
C TRP A 154 -17.39 -0.27 -1.64
N GLU A 155 -18.67 0.01 -1.34
CA GLU A 155 -19.05 1.22 -0.59
C GLU A 155 -18.55 1.15 0.87
N VAL A 156 -18.62 -0.04 1.47
CA VAL A 156 -18.08 -0.34 2.81
C VAL A 156 -17.43 -1.72 2.77
N GLY A 157 -16.24 -1.85 3.38
CA GLY A 157 -15.50 -3.12 3.50
C GLY A 157 -14.43 -3.31 2.42
N GLY A 158 -14.33 -4.53 1.89
CA GLY A 158 -13.25 -4.95 1.00
C GLY A 158 -11.91 -5.21 1.73
N PRO A 159 -10.83 -5.53 0.99
CA PRO A 159 -9.52 -5.71 1.57
C PRO A 159 -9.02 -4.41 2.23
N SER A 160 -8.24 -4.53 3.32
CA SER A 160 -7.66 -3.38 4.00
C SER A 160 -6.64 -2.67 3.10
N SER A 161 -6.44 -1.36 3.27
CA SER A 161 -5.44 -0.63 2.48
C SER A 161 -4.04 -1.23 2.64
N ILE A 162 -3.69 -1.65 3.87
CA ILE A 162 -2.37 -2.20 4.15
C ILE A 162 -2.18 -3.59 3.51
N SER A 163 -3.21 -4.44 3.47
CA SER A 163 -3.14 -5.73 2.75
C SER A 163 -2.88 -5.53 1.25
N LEU A 164 -3.54 -4.55 0.62
CA LEU A 164 -3.28 -4.20 -0.78
C LEU A 164 -1.85 -3.69 -0.99
N MET A 165 -1.36 -2.83 -0.09
CA MET A 165 -0.01 -2.31 -0.18
C MET A 165 1.05 -3.42 -0.04
N ALA A 166 0.91 -4.31 0.95
CA ALA A 166 1.80 -5.44 1.15
C ALA A 166 1.84 -6.37 -0.06
N ALA A 167 0.66 -6.76 -0.58
CA ALA A 167 0.58 -7.59 -1.78
C ALA A 167 1.23 -6.94 -3.01
N VAL A 168 1.00 -5.64 -3.22
CA VAL A 168 1.62 -4.92 -4.34
C VAL A 168 3.14 -4.87 -4.19
N VAL A 169 3.66 -4.60 -2.98
CA VAL A 169 5.11 -4.62 -2.72
C VAL A 169 5.68 -6.00 -3.02
N ASN A 170 5.08 -7.07 -2.49
CA ASN A 170 5.53 -8.45 -2.73
C ASN A 170 5.58 -8.82 -4.22
N ILE A 171 4.56 -8.40 -5.00
CA ILE A 171 4.53 -8.64 -6.45
C ILE A 171 5.66 -7.88 -7.13
N LEU A 172 5.80 -6.58 -6.85
CA LEU A 172 6.76 -5.73 -7.57
C LEU A 172 8.21 -5.97 -7.15
N ASP A 173 8.46 -6.48 -5.95
CA ASP A 173 9.81 -6.94 -5.55
C ASP A 173 10.20 -8.24 -6.26
N ARG A 174 9.25 -9.14 -6.51
CA ARG A 174 9.53 -10.46 -7.09
C ARG A 174 9.54 -10.47 -8.62
N GLU A 175 8.69 -9.66 -9.24
CA GLU A 175 8.41 -9.73 -10.67
C GLU A 175 9.06 -8.59 -11.44
N ALA A 176 9.73 -8.91 -12.54
CA ALA A 176 10.29 -7.89 -13.43
C ALA A 176 9.16 -7.04 -14.04
N HIS A 177 9.30 -5.72 -13.97
CA HIS A 177 8.32 -4.76 -14.47
C HIS A 177 8.99 -3.45 -14.90
N ASN A 178 8.25 -2.59 -15.60
CA ASN A 178 8.73 -1.28 -16.04
C ASN A 178 7.95 -0.18 -15.32
N GLY A 179 8.57 0.52 -14.37
CA GLY A 179 7.95 1.59 -13.60
C GLY A 179 7.48 2.79 -14.44
N SER A 180 7.97 2.94 -15.67
CA SER A 180 7.49 3.98 -16.61
C SER A 180 6.21 3.56 -17.35
N ASP A 181 5.96 2.25 -17.47
CA ASP A 181 4.73 1.70 -18.06
C ASP A 181 3.78 1.26 -16.93
N LEU A 182 2.98 2.22 -16.46
CA LEU A 182 1.96 1.95 -15.43
C LEU A 182 0.84 1.04 -15.95
N THR A 183 0.59 0.98 -17.27
CA THR A 183 -0.43 0.10 -17.86
C THR A 183 -0.01 -1.36 -17.72
N GLY A 184 1.21 -1.68 -18.19
CA GLY A 184 1.79 -3.02 -18.05
C GLY A 184 1.94 -3.42 -16.58
N THR A 185 2.40 -2.49 -15.74
CA THR A 185 2.57 -2.73 -14.29
C THR A 185 1.23 -3.00 -13.59
N MET A 186 0.17 -2.24 -13.88
CA MET A 186 -1.16 -2.48 -13.31
C MET A 186 -1.75 -3.82 -13.75
N LYS A 187 -1.57 -4.21 -15.03
CA LYS A 187 -2.00 -5.54 -15.51
C LYS A 187 -1.24 -6.66 -14.80
N LEU A 188 0.07 -6.53 -14.63
CA LEU A 188 0.89 -7.50 -13.89
C LEU A 188 0.38 -7.67 -12.46
N VAL A 189 0.13 -6.56 -11.76
CA VAL A 189 -0.41 -6.58 -10.39
C VAL A 189 -1.78 -7.22 -10.38
N ALA A 190 -2.71 -6.81 -11.24
CA ALA A 190 -4.06 -7.36 -11.31
C ALA A 190 -4.09 -8.88 -11.53
N ARG A 191 -3.19 -9.39 -12.37
CA ARG A 191 -3.03 -10.82 -12.66
C ARG A 191 -2.59 -11.62 -11.44
N LEU A 192 -1.64 -11.09 -10.66
CA LEU A 192 -0.99 -11.83 -9.58
C LEU A 192 -1.64 -11.61 -8.21
N LEU A 193 -2.39 -10.52 -8.04
CA LEU A 193 -3.04 -10.15 -6.79
C LEU A 193 -3.90 -11.26 -6.18
N PRO A 194 -4.76 -11.98 -6.93
CA PRO A 194 -5.57 -13.04 -6.33
C PRO A 194 -4.72 -14.14 -5.70
N ASN A 195 -3.60 -14.50 -6.34
CA ASN A 195 -2.71 -15.55 -5.85
C ASN A 195 -1.93 -15.10 -4.61
N GLU A 196 -1.51 -13.83 -4.53
CA GLU A 196 -0.92 -13.28 -3.31
C GLU A 196 -1.90 -13.35 -2.13
N PHE A 197 -3.16 -12.97 -2.34
CA PHE A 197 -4.18 -13.06 -1.28
C PHE A 197 -4.51 -14.53 -0.93
N CYS A 198 -4.50 -15.46 -1.87
CA CYS A 198 -4.71 -16.89 -1.60
C CYS A 198 -3.56 -17.53 -0.80
N ARG A 199 -2.32 -17.03 -0.93
CA ARG A 199 -1.18 -17.53 -0.14
C ARG A 199 -1.26 -17.14 1.35
N GLY A 200 -2.08 -16.14 1.67
CA GLY A 200 -2.06 -15.47 2.95
C GLY A 200 -1.07 -14.29 2.91
N LEU A 201 -1.46 -13.19 3.54
CA LEU A 201 -0.66 -11.97 3.62
C LEU A 201 -0.27 -11.73 5.07
N GLU A 202 1.03 -11.70 5.31
CA GLU A 202 1.64 -11.37 6.59
C GLU A 202 1.81 -9.85 6.73
N SER A 203 1.94 -9.40 7.97
CA SER A 203 2.31 -8.03 8.28
C SER A 203 3.77 -7.79 7.91
N PRO A 204 4.15 -6.59 7.42
CA PRO A 204 5.55 -6.20 7.34
C PRO A 204 6.17 -5.89 8.72
N ASP A 205 5.36 -5.91 9.78
CA ASP A 205 5.81 -5.85 11.17
C ASP A 205 5.93 -7.28 11.72
N ASP A 206 7.16 -7.76 11.90
CA ASP A 206 7.45 -9.11 12.40
C ASP A 206 6.99 -9.32 13.86
N THR A 207 6.61 -8.26 14.57
CA THR A 207 6.04 -8.36 15.92
C THR A 207 4.52 -8.56 15.93
N ASP A 208 3.87 -8.39 14.78
CA ASP A 208 2.44 -8.58 14.63
C ASP A 208 2.12 -10.08 14.50
N GLU A 209 1.35 -10.59 15.45
CA GLU A 209 0.88 -11.99 15.43
C GLU A 209 -0.31 -12.18 14.46
N GLU A 210 -0.92 -11.08 13.98
CA GLU A 210 -2.07 -11.13 13.08
C GLU A 210 -1.67 -11.10 11.60
N ILE A 211 -2.25 -12.02 10.83
CA ILE A 211 -2.16 -12.01 9.37
C ILE A 211 -3.13 -10.99 8.78
N PHE A 212 -2.67 -10.18 7.84
CA PHE A 212 -3.50 -9.21 7.13
C PHE A 212 -4.59 -9.86 6.27
N PHE A 213 -4.32 -11.05 5.76
CA PHE A 213 -5.30 -11.85 5.04
C PHE A 213 -5.00 -13.34 5.19
N PRO A 214 -5.99 -14.20 5.51
CA PRO A 214 -5.75 -15.63 5.69
C PRO A 214 -5.42 -16.35 4.37
N ALA A 215 -4.75 -17.50 4.48
CA ALA A 215 -4.55 -18.39 3.34
C ALA A 215 -5.86 -19.01 2.85
N GLU A 216 -5.89 -19.48 1.60
CA GLU A 216 -7.11 -19.95 0.92
C GLU A 216 -7.88 -21.04 1.68
N CYS A 217 -7.17 -21.93 2.37
CA CYS A 217 -7.78 -22.97 3.21
C CYS A 217 -8.66 -22.41 4.34
N ASP A 218 -8.36 -21.20 4.82
CA ASP A 218 -9.04 -20.55 5.93
C ASP A 218 -10.01 -19.45 5.47
N HIS A 219 -10.21 -19.29 4.15
CA HIS A 219 -11.13 -18.28 3.61
C HIS A 219 -12.58 -18.59 3.98
N LYS A 220 -13.20 -17.64 4.67
CA LYS A 220 -14.66 -17.56 4.84
C LYS A 220 -15.29 -16.87 3.63
N VAL A 221 -16.62 -16.84 3.59
CA VAL A 221 -17.40 -16.26 2.47
C VAL A 221 -16.91 -14.85 2.11
N HIS A 222 -16.67 -14.00 3.11
CA HIS A 222 -16.18 -12.63 2.88
C HIS A 222 -14.84 -12.58 2.14
N GLN A 223 -13.86 -13.39 2.58
CA GLN A 223 -12.54 -13.46 1.93
C GLN A 223 -12.64 -14.02 0.51
N ARG A 224 -13.46 -15.05 0.28
CA ARG A 224 -13.68 -15.60 -1.06
C ARG A 224 -14.25 -14.57 -2.02
N THR A 225 -15.24 -13.78 -1.59
CA THR A 225 -15.81 -12.69 -2.41
C THR A 225 -14.75 -11.64 -2.77
N ILE A 226 -13.85 -11.29 -1.84
CA ILE A 226 -12.74 -10.37 -2.13
C ILE A 226 -11.86 -10.94 -3.24
N VAL A 227 -11.40 -12.18 -3.10
CA VAL A 227 -10.51 -12.84 -4.07
C VAL A 227 -11.20 -13.03 -5.42
N GLU A 228 -12.46 -13.44 -5.45
CA GLU A 228 -13.25 -13.54 -6.69
C GLU A 228 -13.38 -12.19 -7.41
N THR A 229 -13.57 -11.10 -6.65
CA THR A 229 -13.59 -9.74 -7.21
C THR A 229 -12.22 -9.35 -7.78
N MET A 230 -11.12 -9.73 -7.12
CA MET A 230 -9.76 -9.52 -7.65
C MET A 230 -9.53 -10.27 -8.96
N ARG A 231 -10.02 -11.52 -9.09
CA ARG A 231 -9.86 -12.34 -10.31
C ARG A 231 -10.47 -11.68 -11.55
N ASN A 232 -11.49 -10.83 -11.38
CA ASN A 232 -12.11 -10.10 -12.49
C ASN A 232 -11.30 -8.89 -12.96
N LEU A 233 -10.39 -8.36 -12.14
CA LEU A 233 -9.70 -7.09 -12.41
C LEU A 233 -8.85 -7.16 -13.68
N GLU A 234 -8.05 -8.21 -13.86
CA GLU A 234 -7.21 -8.36 -15.05
C GLU A 234 -8.05 -8.39 -16.34
N GLY A 235 -9.15 -9.14 -16.33
CA GLY A 235 -10.08 -9.21 -17.46
C GLY A 235 -10.63 -7.84 -17.85
N ILE A 236 -11.03 -7.02 -16.87
CA ILE A 236 -11.49 -5.65 -17.12
C ILE A 236 -10.41 -4.81 -17.81
N LEU A 237 -9.14 -4.93 -17.39
CA LEU A 237 -8.03 -4.19 -17.97
C LEU A 237 -7.73 -4.64 -19.41
N LEU A 238 -7.75 -5.94 -19.67
CA LEU A 238 -7.53 -6.51 -21.01
C LEU A 238 -8.66 -6.16 -21.98
N ASP A 239 -9.91 -6.18 -21.51
CA ASP A 239 -11.06 -5.80 -22.32
C ASP A 239 -11.05 -4.30 -22.66
N ALA A 240 -10.57 -3.45 -21.74
CA ALA A 240 -10.38 -2.02 -21.98
C ALA A 240 -9.28 -1.76 -23.02
N GLU A 241 -8.15 -2.45 -22.91
CA GLU A 241 -7.02 -2.33 -23.84
C GLU A 241 -7.36 -2.77 -25.26
N SER A 242 -8.17 -3.83 -25.40
CA SER A 242 -8.61 -4.38 -26.69
C SER A 242 -9.85 -3.70 -27.30
N SER A 243 -10.32 -2.60 -26.70
CA SER A 243 -11.54 -1.92 -27.13
C SER A 243 -11.41 -1.23 -28.49
N SER A 244 -12.53 -1.16 -29.22
CA SER A 244 -12.58 -0.63 -30.58
C SER A 244 -12.54 0.90 -30.67
N SER A 245 -12.87 1.58 -29.56
CA SER A 245 -12.84 3.04 -29.45
C SER A 245 -12.31 3.50 -28.08
N ARG A 246 -11.88 4.75 -27.98
CA ARG A 246 -11.42 5.35 -26.72
C ARG A 246 -12.54 5.45 -25.70
N GLU A 247 -13.75 5.75 -26.15
CA GLU A 247 -14.93 5.86 -25.31
C GLU A 247 -15.32 4.50 -24.72
N GLU A 248 -15.23 3.43 -25.52
CA GLU A 248 -15.46 2.08 -25.04
C GLU A 248 -14.38 1.64 -24.06
N ALA A 249 -13.10 1.90 -24.37
CA ALA A 249 -11.97 1.62 -23.48
C ALA A 249 -12.16 2.32 -22.12
N LEU A 250 -12.53 3.61 -22.13
CA LEU A 250 -12.78 4.39 -20.92
C LEU A 250 -13.96 3.83 -20.13
N ARG A 251 -15.04 3.44 -20.80
CA ARG A 251 -16.19 2.84 -20.12
C ARG A 251 -15.81 1.53 -19.42
N LYS A 252 -15.02 0.67 -20.09
CA LYS A 252 -14.61 -0.62 -19.53
C LYS A 252 -13.65 -0.47 -18.35
N ILE A 253 -12.60 0.35 -18.48
CA ILE A 253 -11.67 0.58 -17.36
C ILE A 253 -12.34 1.25 -16.16
N ASN A 254 -13.37 2.07 -16.38
CA ASN A 254 -14.19 2.65 -15.32
C ASN A 254 -15.05 1.62 -14.57
N ASN A 255 -15.24 0.39 -15.08
CA ASN A 255 -15.84 -0.70 -14.30
C ASN A 255 -14.91 -1.13 -13.14
N ALA A 256 -13.59 -0.96 -13.29
CA ALA A 256 -12.63 -1.24 -12.22
C ALA A 256 -12.48 -0.06 -11.24
N PHE A 257 -12.34 1.17 -11.74
CA PHE A 257 -11.95 2.32 -10.91
C PHE A 257 -13.07 3.34 -10.64
N GLY A 258 -14.29 3.03 -11.09
CA GLY A 258 -15.43 3.92 -11.06
C GLY A 258 -15.33 5.06 -12.08
N LYS A 259 -16.45 5.76 -12.32
CA LYS A 259 -16.54 6.88 -13.27
C LYS A 259 -15.90 8.16 -12.70
N ARG A 260 -14.58 8.13 -12.50
CA ARG A 260 -13.78 9.25 -11.97
C ARG A 260 -13.08 10.00 -13.10
N VAL A 261 -12.42 9.28 -13.98
CA VAL A 261 -11.86 9.83 -15.22
C VAL A 261 -12.95 9.81 -16.29
N THR A 262 -13.20 10.96 -16.91
CA THR A 262 -14.22 11.14 -17.94
C THR A 262 -13.65 11.58 -19.29
N ASN A 263 -12.37 11.96 -19.34
CA ASN A 263 -11.73 12.39 -20.57
C ASN A 263 -11.11 11.20 -21.33
N ALA A 264 -11.81 10.73 -22.38
CA ALA A 264 -11.36 9.63 -23.22
C ALA A 264 -10.10 9.97 -24.05
N SER A 265 -9.76 11.26 -24.21
CA SER A 265 -8.56 11.67 -24.96
C SER A 265 -7.25 11.28 -24.27
N LEU A 266 -7.30 10.90 -22.99
CA LEU A 266 -6.15 10.39 -22.24
C LEU A 266 -5.74 8.97 -22.69
N ILE A 267 -6.64 8.26 -23.39
CA ILE A 267 -6.38 6.92 -23.90
C ILE A 267 -5.75 7.03 -25.30
N THR A 268 -4.51 6.59 -25.41
CA THR A 268 -3.73 6.61 -26.65
C THR A 268 -3.54 5.21 -27.21
N SER A 269 -3.54 5.09 -28.54
CA SER A 269 -3.18 3.83 -29.19
C SER A 269 -1.69 3.55 -29.00
N ILE A 270 -1.36 2.33 -28.63
CA ILE A 270 0.03 1.84 -28.64
C ILE A 270 0.30 1.36 -30.07
N ALA A 271 1.40 1.80 -30.68
CA ALA A 271 1.81 1.28 -31.98
C ALA A 271 2.05 -0.23 -31.83
N ALA A 272 1.38 -1.04 -32.63
CA ALA A 272 1.64 -2.49 -32.65
C ALA A 272 3.12 -2.71 -32.95
N ALA A 273 3.79 -3.53 -32.13
CA ALA A 273 5.15 -3.95 -32.44
C ALA A 273 5.15 -4.60 -33.84
N PRO A 274 6.08 -4.27 -34.74
CA PRO A 274 6.11 -4.87 -36.06
C PRO A 274 6.24 -6.39 -35.92
N ALA A 275 5.26 -7.12 -36.47
CA ALA A 275 5.14 -8.57 -36.29
C ALA A 275 6.35 -9.34 -36.83
N PHE A 276 7.19 -8.75 -37.68
CA PHE A 276 8.43 -9.33 -38.19
C PHE A 276 9.43 -8.21 -38.54
N GLN A 277 10.59 -8.16 -37.88
CA GLN A 277 11.74 -7.36 -38.36
C GLN A 277 12.70 -8.15 -39.27
N ILE A 278 12.47 -9.46 -39.39
CA ILE A 278 13.30 -10.34 -40.22
C ILE A 278 12.39 -10.95 -41.28
N SER A 279 12.54 -10.51 -42.52
CA SER A 279 12.00 -11.27 -43.65
C SER A 279 12.63 -12.66 -43.62
N PRO A 280 11.87 -13.77 -43.76
CA PRO A 280 12.46 -15.09 -43.85
C PRO A 280 13.51 -15.07 -44.95
N SER A 281 14.70 -15.63 -44.67
CA SER A 281 15.76 -15.68 -45.66
C SER A 281 15.21 -16.40 -46.89
N LYS A 282 15.33 -15.76 -48.06
CA LYS A 282 15.06 -16.46 -49.32
C LYS A 282 16.01 -17.65 -49.37
N GLU A 283 15.46 -18.85 -49.51
CA GLU A 283 16.24 -20.05 -49.80
C GLU A 283 17.22 -19.75 -50.95
N GLN A 284 18.48 -20.12 -50.74
CA GLN A 284 19.47 -20.04 -51.82
C GLN A 284 19.02 -20.95 -52.95
N ALA A 285 19.04 -20.42 -54.18
CA ALA A 285 18.69 -21.16 -55.38
C ALA A 285 19.46 -22.49 -55.44
N PRO A 286 18.82 -23.59 -55.90
CA PRO A 286 19.43 -24.91 -55.89
C PRO A 286 20.76 -24.88 -56.65
N VAL A 287 21.82 -25.31 -55.95
CA VAL A 287 23.16 -25.45 -56.53
C VAL A 287 23.06 -26.47 -57.66
N LYS A 288 23.39 -26.04 -58.89
CA LYS A 288 23.53 -26.96 -60.03
C LYS A 288 24.69 -27.91 -59.73
N ILE A 289 24.36 -29.19 -59.53
CA ILE A 289 25.35 -30.27 -59.46
C ILE A 289 25.98 -30.39 -60.85
N ASN A 290 27.28 -30.15 -60.94
CA ASN A 290 28.04 -30.37 -62.16
C ASN A 290 28.11 -31.87 -62.46
N THR A 291 27.60 -32.25 -63.64
CA THR A 291 27.77 -33.59 -64.20
C THR A 291 29.18 -33.71 -64.79
N THR A 292 30.12 -34.18 -63.99
CA THR A 292 31.35 -34.77 -64.51
C THR A 292 31.58 -36.09 -63.80
N MET A 293 30.82 -37.10 -64.24
CA MET A 293 31.28 -38.48 -64.17
C MET A 293 32.27 -38.67 -65.32
N VAL A 294 33.53 -38.95 -64.98
CA VAL A 294 34.41 -39.71 -65.86
C VAL A 294 34.69 -41.00 -65.10
N SER A 295 34.12 -42.10 -65.60
CA SER A 295 34.48 -43.44 -65.15
C SER A 295 35.90 -43.76 -65.62
N GLY A 296 36.73 -44.18 -64.67
CA GLY A 296 38.04 -44.79 -64.84
C GLY A 296 38.39 -45.53 -63.56
#